data_AF-E6LJ51-F1
#
_entry.id   AF-E6LJ51-F1
#
_cell.length_a   1.000
_cell.length_b   1.000
_cell.length_c   1.000
_cell.angle_alpha   90.00
_cell.angle_beta   90.00
_cell.angle_gamma   90.00
#
_symmetry.space_group_name_H-M   'P 1'
#
loop_
_entity.id
_entity.type
_entity.pdbx_description
1 polymer ?
#
loop_
_entity_poly.entity_id
_entity_poly.type
_entity_poly.pdbx_seq_one_letter_code
_entity_poly.pdbx_strand_id
1 'polypeptide(L)' 'MLERQELGIARAKAEGKYKGGTIQYHKNSKGRNLIVYTEVFRMLAEKKAVKKIADTLKISKNTIYVLKKRAYSEMIDF' A
#
# COMPACT_ATOMS: atom_id res chain seq x y z
N MET A 1 -15.60 -32.31 -3.97
CA MET A 1 -14.78 -31.34 -4.75
C MET A 1 -14.20 -30.24 -3.86
N LEU A 2 -14.94 -29.72 -2.86
CA LEU A 2 -14.43 -28.73 -1.90
C LEU A 2 -13.28 -29.22 -1.01
N GLU A 3 -13.31 -30.48 -0.53
CA GLU A 3 -12.27 -30.99 0.40
C GLU A 3 -10.85 -30.93 -0.19
N ARG A 4 -10.69 -31.16 -1.50
CA ARG A 4 -9.38 -31.05 -2.17
C ARG A 4 -8.92 -29.59 -2.26
N GLN A 5 -9.86 -28.66 -2.42
CA GLN A 5 -9.57 -27.23 -2.48
C GLN A 5 -9.18 -26.69 -1.10
N GLU A 6 -9.86 -27.14 -0.05
CA GLU A 6 -9.54 -26.79 1.34
C GLU A 6 -8.18 -27.33 1.77
N LEU A 7 -7.87 -28.60 1.46
CA LEU A 7 -6.53 -29.18 1.66
C LEU A 7 -5.45 -28.41 0.91
N GLY A 8 -5.72 -27.98 -0.32
CA GLY A 8 -4.82 -27.14 -1.12
C GLY A 8 -4.57 -25.77 -0.47
N ILE A 9 -5.63 -25.10 -0.01
CA ILE A 9 -5.53 -23.80 0.68
C ILE A 9 -4.77 -23.95 2.00
N ALA A 10 -5.04 -25.01 2.78
CA ALA A 10 -4.37 -25.28 4.05
C ALA A 10 -2.86 -25.47 3.84
N ARG A 11 -2.45 -26.25 2.83
CA ARG A 11 -1.05 -26.41 2.45
C ARG A 11 -0.40 -25.09 2.05
N ALA A 12 -1.05 -24.31 1.18
CA ALA A 12 -0.50 -23.02 0.73
C ALA A 12 -0.45 -21.95 1.85
N LYS A 13 -1.34 -22.00 2.84
CA LYS A 13 -1.24 -21.19 4.08
C LYS A 13 -0.08 -21.63 4.95
N ALA A 14 0.12 -22.93 5.14
CA ALA A 14 1.25 -23.48 5.90
C ALA A 14 2.60 -23.11 5.26
N GLU A 15 2.68 -23.09 3.93
CA GLU A 15 3.84 -22.64 3.17
C GLU A 15 4.03 -21.11 3.18
N GLY A 16 3.15 -20.34 3.83
CA GLY A 16 3.25 -18.88 3.93
C GLY A 16 3.00 -18.13 2.61
N LYS A 17 2.37 -18.77 1.62
CA LYS A 17 2.10 -18.16 0.31
C LYS A 17 1.05 -17.04 0.38
N TYR A 18 0.08 -17.15 1.28
CA TYR A 18 -0.94 -16.11 1.47
C TYR A 18 -0.41 -14.99 2.38
N LYS A 19 0.00 -13.88 1.77
CA LYS A 19 0.51 -12.69 2.48
C LYS A 19 -0.51 -11.56 2.64
N GLY A 20 -1.78 -11.85 2.39
CA GLY A 20 -2.88 -10.87 2.41
C GLY A 20 -2.88 -9.96 1.18
N GLY A 21 -3.55 -8.80 1.31
CA GLY A 21 -3.64 -7.81 0.24
C GLY A 21 -2.29 -7.16 -0.07
N THR A 22 -1.94 -7.07 -1.36
CA THR A 22 -0.71 -6.41 -1.78
C THR A 22 -0.84 -4.89 -1.63
N ILE A 23 0.24 -4.25 -1.19
CA ILE A 23 0.30 -2.80 -1.10
C ILE A 23 0.26 -2.22 -2.51
N GLN A 24 -0.76 -1.44 -2.83
CA GLN A 24 -0.95 -0.89 -4.17
C GLN A 24 0.06 0.22 -4.50
N TYR A 25 0.32 1.12 -3.55
CA TYR A 25 1.19 2.28 -3.71
C TYR A 25 2.47 2.08 -2.90
N HIS A 26 3.60 1.94 -3.58
CA HIS A 26 4.91 1.78 -2.95
C HIS A 26 6.01 2.26 -3.91
N LYS A 27 7.23 2.47 -3.41
CA LYS A 27 8.38 2.99 -4.17
C LYS A 27 8.68 2.20 -5.45
N ASN A 28 8.43 0.89 -5.43
CA ASN A 28 8.68 -0.02 -6.56
C ASN A 28 7.42 -0.32 -7.40
N SER A 29 6.32 0.40 -7.16
CA SER A 29 5.11 0.23 -7.97
C SER A 29 5.33 0.74 -9.40
N LYS A 30 4.48 0.36 -10.34
CA LYS A 30 4.62 0.72 -11.76
C LYS A 30 3.49 1.65 -12.22
N GLY A 31 3.77 2.49 -13.21
CA GLY A 31 2.78 3.34 -13.88
C GLY A 31 2.07 4.30 -12.92
N ARG A 32 0.73 4.33 -12.98
CA ARG A 32 -0.10 5.24 -12.19
C ARG A 32 0.15 5.14 -10.68
N ASN A 33 0.39 3.94 -10.16
CA ASN A 33 0.59 3.76 -8.72
C ASN A 33 1.88 4.43 -8.23
N LEU A 34 2.93 4.41 -9.06
CA LEU A 34 4.19 5.09 -8.75
C LEU A 34 3.99 6.59 -8.73
N ILE A 35 3.30 7.12 -9.75
CA ILE A 35 2.99 8.55 -9.85
C ILE A 35 2.20 9.02 -8.63
N VAL A 36 1.17 8.26 -8.22
CA VAL A 36 0.39 8.58 -7.01
C VAL A 36 1.28 8.54 -5.77
N TYR A 37 2.12 7.52 -5.61
CA TYR A 37 3.04 7.41 -4.48
C TYR A 37 3.98 8.62 -4.41
N THR A 38 4.66 8.98 -5.51
CA THR A 38 5.59 10.11 -5.56
C THR A 38 4.89 11.45 -5.32
N GLU A 39 3.73 11.67 -5.93
CA GLU A 39 2.98 12.93 -5.77
C GLU A 39 2.44 13.11 -4.35
N VAL A 40 2.02 12.02 -3.68
CA VAL A 40 1.62 12.09 -2.27
C VAL A 40 2.76 12.66 -1.42
N PHE A 41 3.98 12.14 -1.53
CA PHE A 41 5.11 12.63 -0.74
C PHE A 41 5.55 14.03 -1.16
N ARG A 42 5.50 14.38 -2.45
CA ARG A 42 5.77 15.75 -2.90
C ARG A 42 4.80 16.75 -2.27
N MET A 43 3.49 16.47 -2.36
CA MET A 43 2.46 17.37 -1.79
C MET A 43 2.51 17.44 -0.26
N LEU A 44 2.89 16.34 0.41
CA LEU A 44 3.13 16.35 1.86
C LEU A 44 4.34 17.20 2.23
N ALA A 45 5.43 17.14 1.46
CA ALA A 45 6.61 17.98 1.65
C ALA A 45 6.30 19.48 1.44
N GLU A 46 5.43 19.79 0.48
CA GLU A 46 4.85 21.13 0.26
C GLU A 46 3.86 21.58 1.35
N LYS A 47 3.68 20.80 2.42
CA LYS A 47 2.73 21.05 3.53
C LYS A 47 1.28 21.24 3.09
N LYS A 48 0.87 20.64 1.96
CA LYS A 48 -0.54 20.67 1.53
C LYS A 48 -1.41 19.84 2.46
N ALA A 49 -2.64 20.31 2.68
CA ALA A 49 -3.61 19.60 3.51
C ALA A 49 -3.96 18.22 2.91
N VAL A 50 -4.05 17.19 3.76
CA VAL A 50 -4.36 15.80 3.35
C VAL A 50 -5.65 15.71 2.54
N LYS A 51 -6.66 16.52 2.87
CA LYS A 51 -7.92 16.59 2.09
C LYS A 51 -7.65 17.00 0.63
N LYS A 52 -6.85 18.05 0.41
CA LYS A 52 -6.50 18.52 -0.94
C LYS A 52 -5.74 17.46 -1.73
N ILE A 53 -4.85 16.72 -1.08
CA ILE A 53 -4.10 15.61 -1.69
C ILE A 53 -5.05 14.49 -2.12
N ALA A 54 -5.95 14.07 -1.23
CA ALA A 54 -6.96 13.04 -1.51
C ALA A 54 -7.86 13.43 -2.69
N ASP A 55 -8.34 14.67 -2.71
CA ASP A 55 -9.25 15.18 -3.74
C ASP A 55 -8.56 15.30 -5.11
N THR A 56 -7.27 15.65 -5.11
CA THR A 56 -6.43 15.83 -6.32
C THR A 56 -6.05 14.48 -6.93
N LEU A 57 -5.58 13.54 -6.10
CA LEU A 57 -5.09 12.23 -6.56
C LEU A 57 -6.19 11.17 -6.65
N LYS A 58 -7.43 11.52 -6.27
CA LYS A 58 -8.60 10.63 -6.24
C LYS A 58 -8.34 9.35 -5.44
N ILE A 59 -7.72 9.51 -4.28
CA ILE A 59 -7.44 8.42 -3.33
C ILE A 59 -8.07 8.72 -1.97
N SER A 60 -8.24 7.68 -1.15
CA SER A 60 -8.76 7.88 0.21
C SER A 60 -7.75 8.60 1.09
N LYS A 61 -8.24 9.40 2.05
CA LYS A 61 -7.39 10.00 3.10
C LYS A 61 -6.64 8.94 3.90
N ASN A 62 -7.28 7.79 4.14
CA ASN A 62 -6.68 6.67 4.86
C ASN A 62 -5.44 6.13 4.13
N THR A 63 -5.50 6.01 2.80
CA THR A 63 -4.35 5.61 1.97
C THR A 63 -3.16 6.53 2.20
N ILE A 64 -3.37 7.85 2.27
CA ILE A 64 -2.30 8.83 2.52
C ILE A 64 -1.70 8.64 3.92
N TYR A 65 -2.53 8.44 4.95
CA TYR A 65 -2.04 8.19 6.31
C TYR A 65 -1.26 6.89 6.43
N VAL A 66 -1.71 5.81 5.77
CA VAL A 66 -0.98 4.53 5.72
C VAL A 66 0.37 4.70 5.02
N LEU A 67 0.41 5.42 3.89
CA LEU A 67 1.65 5.72 3.18
C LEU A 67 2.62 6.53 4.05
N LYS A 68 2.12 7.57 4.71
CA LYS A 68 2.91 8.37 5.64
C LYS A 68 3.48 7.48 6.75
N LYS A 69 2.64 6.70 7.44
CA LYS A 69 3.06 5.81 8.53
C LYS A 69 4.11 4.78 8.07
N ARG A 70 3.95 4.21 6.89
CA ARG A 70 4.91 3.25 6.31
C ARG A 70 6.25 3.89 6.00
N ALA A 71 6.26 5.07 5.38
CA ALA A 71 7.52 5.77 5.11
C ALA A 71 8.30 6.07 6.40
N TYR A 72 7.62 6.45 7.49
CA TYR A 72 8.30 6.58 8.80
C TYR A 72 8.87 5.25 9.30
N SER A 73 8.13 4.15 9.18
CA SER A 73 8.63 2.82 9.56
C SER A 73 9.89 2.45 8.77
N GLU A 74 9.87 2.64 7.44
CA GLU A 74 11.00 2.37 6.55
C GLU A 74 12.24 3.27 6.83
N MET A 75 12.06 4.42 7.46
CA MET A 75 13.16 5.31 7.88
C MET A 75 13.74 4.96 9.25
N ILE A 76 13.04 4.19 10.08
CA ILE A 76 13.46 3.80 11.44
C ILE A 76 14.17 2.43 11.44
N ASP A 77 13.99 1.63 10.39
CA ASP A 77 14.63 0.30 10.25
C ASP A 77 16.11 0.35 9.80
N PHE A 78 16.86 1.41 10.14
CA PHE A 78 18.30 1.57 9.87
C PHE A 78 19.14 1.62 11.15
#